data_AF-A0A6P2J3F7-F1
#
_entry.id   AF-A0A6P2J3F7-F1
#
_cell.length_a   1.000
_cell.length_b   1.000
_cell.length_c   1.000
_cell.angle_alpha   90.00
_cell.angle_beta   90.00
_cell.angle_gamma   90.00
#
_symmetry.space_group_name_H-M   'P 1'
#
loop_
_entity.id
_entity.type
_entity.pdbx_description
1 polymer ?
#
loop_
_entity_poly.entity_id
_entity_poly.type
_entity_poly.pdbx_seq_one_letter_code
_entity_poly.pdbx_strand_id
1 'polypeptide(L)'
;MANEPNISQEKVSKVAEQIRDAGGRPTVRAIRERLGTGSMTTVLKFFQVWQDAQIRPAEVPVVLPHAVQRGVLDFVAAEVERGRAELRTDLEIANQVNADLVLEFERQAAVGENLSASLVRADAEKAALSGRLARMEAERDEARRGAAAERAAAESVRLDLARALLRLEALSRLEADLKAAREGLEQERVARMKADQAAAVAAAKSDAARDAQQVLERTLEAFRLHGREKEAD
;
A
#
# COMPACT_ATOMS: atom_id res chain seq x y z
N MET A 1 22.30 -127.69 -51.17
CA MET A 1 23.12 -127.55 -49.93
C MET A 1 23.96 -126.29 -50.11
N ALA A 2 23.99 -125.26 -49.27
CA ALA A 2 23.55 -125.12 -47.89
C ALA A 2 23.26 -123.63 -47.55
N ASN A 3 22.15 -123.42 -46.82
CA ASN A 3 21.82 -122.41 -45.80
C ASN A 3 22.18 -120.93 -45.99
N GLU A 4 21.13 -120.12 -46.21
CA GLU A 4 21.08 -118.71 -45.80
C GLU A 4 21.44 -118.55 -44.31
N PRO A 5 22.24 -117.53 -43.93
CA PRO A 5 22.63 -117.32 -42.54
C PRO A 5 21.44 -116.80 -41.71
N ASN A 6 20.81 -117.71 -40.96
CA ASN A 6 19.64 -117.46 -40.11
C ASN A 6 20.02 -116.69 -38.82
N ILE A 7 20.31 -115.38 -38.95
CA ILE A 7 20.47 -114.44 -37.82
C ILE A 7 19.22 -113.60 -37.64
N SER A 8 18.68 -113.61 -36.43
CA SER A 8 17.50 -112.85 -36.02
C SER A 8 17.84 -111.83 -34.93
N GLN A 9 17.00 -110.80 -34.80
CA GLN A 9 17.06 -109.79 -33.73
C GLN A 9 17.13 -110.44 -32.33
N GLU A 10 16.33 -111.47 -32.09
CA GLU A 10 16.25 -112.17 -30.79
C GLU A 10 17.59 -112.78 -30.38
N LYS A 11 18.35 -113.35 -31.32
CA LYS A 11 19.68 -113.90 -31.04
C LYS A 11 20.67 -112.82 -30.65
N VAL A 12 20.64 -111.67 -31.33
CA VAL A 12 21.52 -110.52 -31.02
C VAL A 12 21.17 -109.91 -29.67
N SER A 13 19.87 -109.72 -29.39
CA SER A 13 19.38 -109.27 -28.08
C SER A 13 19.79 -110.21 -26.96
N LYS A 14 19.59 -111.53 -27.11
CA LYS A 14 19.95 -112.53 -26.09
C LYS A 14 21.45 -112.55 -25.81
N VAL A 15 22.29 -112.42 -26.82
CA VAL A 15 23.76 -112.36 -26.63
C VAL A 15 24.18 -111.02 -26.01
N ALA A 16 23.53 -109.92 -26.38
CA ALA A 16 23.77 -108.62 -25.75
C ALA A 16 23.38 -108.63 -24.26
N GLU A 17 22.25 -109.25 -23.92
CA GLU A 17 21.82 -109.48 -22.54
C GLU A 17 22.79 -110.37 -21.78
N GLN A 18 23.22 -111.50 -22.35
CA GLN A 18 24.22 -112.37 -21.71
C GLN A 18 25.56 -111.66 -21.44
N ILE A 19 25.99 -110.75 -22.31
CA ILE A 19 27.22 -109.96 -22.07
C ILE A 19 26.98 -108.97 -20.93
N ARG A 20 25.81 -108.33 -20.91
CA ARG A 20 25.40 -107.40 -19.84
C ARG A 20 25.27 -108.10 -18.48
N ASP A 21 24.63 -109.27 -18.45
CA ASP A 21 24.40 -110.05 -17.23
C ASP A 21 25.71 -110.62 -16.68
N ALA A 22 26.70 -110.84 -17.56
CA ALA A 22 28.08 -111.16 -17.17
C ALA A 22 28.88 -109.92 -16.70
N GLY A 23 28.25 -108.75 -16.54
CA GLY A 23 28.87 -107.49 -16.11
C GLY A 23 29.72 -106.79 -17.19
N GLY A 24 29.73 -107.30 -18.42
CA GLY A 24 30.44 -106.72 -19.55
C GLY A 24 29.60 -105.70 -20.32
N ARG A 25 30.26 -104.78 -21.03
CA ARG A 25 29.57 -103.87 -21.95
C ARG A 25 29.35 -104.57 -23.29
N PRO A 26 28.09 -104.79 -23.74
CA PRO A 26 27.83 -105.39 -25.04
C PRO A 26 28.39 -104.50 -26.15
N THR A 27 29.19 -105.09 -27.04
CA THR A 27 29.71 -104.43 -28.24
C THR A 27 29.41 -105.29 -29.46
N VAL A 28 29.25 -104.67 -30.63
CA VAL A 28 28.95 -105.37 -31.89
C VAL A 28 29.97 -106.48 -32.18
N ARG A 29 31.25 -106.24 -31.86
CA ARG A 29 32.33 -107.23 -32.00
C ARG A 29 32.16 -108.40 -31.04
N ALA A 30 31.93 -108.14 -29.75
CA ALA A 30 31.72 -109.19 -28.75
C ALA A 30 30.48 -110.05 -29.06
N ILE A 31 29.42 -109.42 -29.59
CA ILE A 31 28.20 -110.13 -29.99
C ILE A 31 28.45 -111.00 -31.22
N ARG A 32 29.16 -110.51 -32.23
CA ARG A 32 29.52 -111.30 -33.42
C ARG A 32 30.46 -112.46 -33.08
N GLU A 33 31.47 -112.23 -32.24
CA GLU A 33 32.40 -113.28 -31.80
C GLU A 33 31.66 -114.42 -31.08
N ARG A 34 30.65 -114.10 -30.25
CA ARG A 34 29.81 -115.11 -29.59
C ARG A 34 28.78 -115.77 -30.51
N LEU A 35 28.28 -115.08 -31.54
CA LEU A 35 27.33 -115.64 -32.51
C LEU A 35 28.01 -116.49 -33.59
N GLY A 36 29.31 -116.27 -33.85
CA GLY A 36 30.13 -117.03 -34.79
C GLY A 36 29.75 -116.90 -36.28
N THR A 37 28.65 -116.20 -36.59
CA THR A 37 28.07 -116.08 -37.93
C THR A 37 27.53 -114.66 -38.16
N GLY A 38 27.27 -114.28 -39.42
CA GLY A 38 26.72 -112.98 -39.78
C GLY A 38 27.73 -111.89 -40.13
N SER A 39 27.29 -110.97 -40.99
CA SER A 39 28.04 -109.74 -41.26
C SER A 39 27.97 -108.79 -40.06
N MET A 40 29.07 -108.08 -39.78
CA MET A 40 29.14 -107.03 -38.76
C MET A 40 28.04 -105.98 -38.93
N THR A 41 27.68 -105.66 -40.18
CA THR A 41 26.63 -104.69 -40.49
C THR A 41 25.25 -105.14 -40.01
N THR A 42 24.94 -106.43 -40.13
CA THR A 42 23.65 -106.99 -39.68
C THR A 42 23.57 -107.04 -38.16
N VAL A 43 24.66 -107.41 -37.49
CA VAL A 43 24.74 -107.42 -36.02
C VAL A 43 24.63 -106.00 -35.45
N LEU A 44 25.28 -105.01 -36.08
CA LEU A 44 25.17 -103.60 -35.67
C LEU A 44 23.73 -103.10 -35.72
N LYS A 45 22.99 -103.39 -36.81
CA LYS A 45 21.58 -102.97 -36.94
C LYS A 45 20.73 -103.55 -35.82
N PHE A 46 20.83 -104.84 -35.56
CA PHE A 46 20.06 -105.49 -34.51
C PHE A 46 20.50 -105.08 -33.10
N PHE A 47 21.79 -104.81 -32.91
CA PHE A 47 22.33 -104.30 -31.66
C PHE A 47 21.86 -102.87 -31.36
N GLN A 48 21.77 -102.00 -32.37
CA GLN A 48 21.21 -100.65 -32.23
C GLN A 48 19.74 -100.70 -31.79
N VAL A 49 18.92 -101.54 -32.42
CA VAL A 49 17.52 -101.74 -32.00
C VAL A 49 17.42 -102.21 -30.55
N TRP A 50 18.29 -103.13 -30.12
CA TRP A 50 18.36 -103.56 -28.72
C TRP A 50 18.81 -102.42 -27.78
N GLN A 51 19.82 -101.65 -28.18
CA GLN A 51 20.38 -100.55 -27.40
C GLN A 51 19.38 -99.40 -27.22
N ASP A 52 18.63 -99.06 -28.26
CA ASP A 52 17.58 -98.03 -28.22
C ASP A 52 16.37 -98.47 -27.38
N ALA A 53 16.11 -99.79 -27.31
CA ALA A 53 15.11 -100.37 -26.43
C ALA A 53 15.54 -100.43 -24.95
N GLN A 54 16.80 -100.12 -24.62
CA GLN A 54 17.24 -100.07 -23.23
C GLN A 54 16.78 -98.77 -22.56
N ILE A 55 16.09 -98.89 -21.43
CA ILE A 55 15.67 -97.76 -20.58
C ILE A 55 16.93 -97.05 -20.08
N ARG A 56 17.11 -95.79 -20.45
CA ARG A 56 18.17 -94.93 -19.87
C ARG A 56 17.82 -94.68 -18.40
N PRO A 57 18.75 -94.89 -17.45
CA PRO A 57 18.49 -94.57 -16.06
C PRO A 57 18.17 -93.08 -15.91
N ALA A 58 17.12 -92.77 -15.14
CA ALA A 58 16.68 -91.40 -14.89
C ALA A 58 17.80 -90.60 -14.20
N GLU A 59 18.09 -89.40 -14.72
CA GLU A 59 19.02 -88.47 -14.08
C GLU A 59 18.49 -88.05 -12.71
N VAL A 60 19.32 -88.17 -11.67
CA VAL A 60 18.96 -87.79 -10.30
C VAL A 60 18.81 -86.27 -10.25
N PRO A 61 17.71 -85.72 -9.72
CA PRO A 61 17.54 -84.28 -9.59
C PRO A 61 18.62 -83.70 -8.68
N VAL A 62 19.31 -82.66 -9.17
CA VAL A 62 20.30 -81.91 -8.38
C VAL A 62 19.55 -81.09 -7.33
N VAL A 63 19.64 -81.49 -6.07
CA VAL A 63 19.09 -80.75 -4.93
C VAL A 63 20.20 -79.94 -4.28
N LEU A 64 19.92 -78.67 -3.98
CA LEU A 64 20.86 -77.79 -3.28
C LEU A 64 21.19 -78.38 -1.89
N PRO A 65 22.46 -78.48 -1.49
CA PRO A 65 22.81 -78.96 -0.15
C PRO A 65 22.16 -78.11 0.94
N HIS A 66 21.61 -78.75 1.96
CA HIS A 66 20.88 -78.10 3.06
C HIS A 66 21.69 -76.98 3.76
N ALA A 67 23.02 -77.14 3.86
CA ALA A 67 23.90 -76.12 4.41
C ALA A 67 23.87 -74.80 3.61
N VAL A 68 23.78 -74.88 2.27
CA VAL A 68 23.69 -73.70 1.40
C VAL A 68 22.32 -73.05 1.53
N GLN A 69 21.25 -73.84 1.61
CA GLN A 69 19.89 -73.32 1.83
C GLN A 69 19.80 -72.53 3.14
N ARG A 70 20.37 -73.07 4.23
CA ARG A 70 20.41 -72.39 5.53
C ARG A 70 21.25 -71.11 5.50
N GLY A 71 22.43 -71.15 4.86
CA GLY A 71 23.29 -69.97 4.72
C GLY A 71 22.62 -68.81 3.97
N VAL A 72 21.83 -69.10 2.93
CA VAL A 72 21.06 -68.08 2.20
C VAL A 72 19.95 -67.49 3.09
N LEU A 73 19.23 -68.32 3.84
CA LEU A 73 18.19 -67.84 4.76
C LEU A 73 18.77 -66.98 5.89
N ASP A 74 19.88 -67.41 6.49
CA ASP A 74 20.56 -66.67 7.55
C ASP A 74 21.10 -65.33 7.02
N PHE A 75 21.66 -65.30 5.80
CA PHE A 75 22.10 -64.07 5.15
C PHE A 75 20.93 -63.12 4.86
N VAL A 76 19.83 -63.61 4.28
CA VAL A 76 18.64 -62.79 4.00
C VAL A 76 18.05 -62.25 5.29
N ALA A 77 17.97 -63.06 6.35
CA ALA A 77 17.51 -62.61 7.66
C ALA A 77 18.40 -61.49 8.22
N ALA A 78 19.72 -61.63 8.14
CA ALA A 78 20.68 -60.61 8.59
C ALA A 78 20.55 -59.30 7.79
N GLU A 79 20.42 -59.37 6.46
CA GLU A 79 20.23 -58.17 5.63
C GLU A 79 18.87 -57.50 5.88
N VAL A 80 17.80 -58.26 6.08
CA VAL A 80 16.48 -57.72 6.44
C VAL A 80 16.53 -57.00 7.79
N GLU A 81 17.18 -57.58 8.79
CA GLU A 81 17.32 -56.93 10.09
C GLU A 81 18.22 -55.69 10.03
N ARG A 82 19.29 -55.70 9.22
CA ARG A 82 20.10 -54.50 8.96
C ARG A 82 19.26 -53.39 8.32
N GLY A 83 18.55 -53.67 7.23
CA GLY A 83 17.71 -52.69 6.56
C GLY A 83 16.57 -52.17 7.45
N ARG A 84 15.99 -53.02 8.31
CA ARG A 84 15.01 -52.60 9.31
C ARG A 84 15.59 -51.68 10.37
N ALA A 85 16.82 -51.95 10.82
CA ALA A 85 17.50 -51.10 11.79
C ALA A 85 17.79 -49.71 11.20
N GLU A 86 18.31 -49.65 9.97
CA GLU A 86 18.54 -48.40 9.24
C GLU A 86 17.24 -47.59 9.06
N LEU A 87 16.18 -48.23 8.56
CA LEU A 87 14.87 -47.58 8.41
C LEU A 87 14.28 -47.10 9.73
N ARG A 88 14.52 -47.82 10.83
CA ARG A 88 14.06 -47.39 12.15
C ARG A 88 14.80 -46.14 12.61
N THR A 89 16.11 -46.09 12.42
CA THR A 89 16.91 -44.90 12.72
C THR A 89 16.47 -43.70 11.88
N ASP A 90 16.25 -43.89 10.58
CA ASP A 90 15.76 -42.81 9.70
C ASP A 90 14.38 -42.32 10.12
N LEU A 91 13.49 -43.22 10.51
CA LEU A 91 12.14 -42.90 11.00
C LEU A 91 12.19 -42.12 12.33
N GLU A 92 13.09 -42.49 13.25
CA GLU A 92 13.31 -41.77 14.50
C GLU A 92 13.84 -40.34 14.23
N ILE A 93 14.81 -40.18 13.32
CA ILE A 93 15.33 -38.87 12.91
C ILE A 93 14.21 -38.04 12.26
N ALA A 94 13.45 -38.61 11.33
CA ALA A 94 12.35 -37.90 10.66
C ALA A 94 11.27 -37.46 11.64
N ASN A 95 10.92 -38.30 12.62
CA ASN A 95 9.97 -37.95 13.67
C ASN A 95 10.50 -36.83 14.58
N GLN A 96 11.78 -36.85 14.92
CA GLN A 96 12.40 -35.78 15.71
C GLN A 96 12.38 -34.46 14.94
N VAL A 97 12.79 -34.46 13.67
CA VAL A 97 12.75 -33.27 12.82
C VAL A 97 11.32 -32.74 12.68
N ASN A 98 10.33 -33.61 12.49
CA ASN A 98 8.93 -33.21 12.43
C ASN A 98 8.45 -32.57 13.74
N ALA A 99 8.83 -33.12 14.90
CA ALA A 99 8.50 -32.54 16.19
C ALA A 99 9.11 -31.14 16.36
N ASP A 100 10.39 -30.97 15.99
CA ASP A 100 11.07 -29.69 16.06
C ASP A 100 10.44 -28.65 15.11
N LEU A 101 10.05 -29.07 13.89
CA LEU A 101 9.35 -28.21 12.94
C LEU A 101 8.00 -27.76 13.46
N VAL A 102 7.22 -28.66 14.08
CA VAL A 102 5.92 -28.30 14.68
C VAL A 102 6.10 -27.22 15.74
N LEU A 103 7.07 -27.37 16.64
CA LEU A 103 7.36 -26.37 17.67
C LEU A 103 7.77 -25.02 17.07
N GLU A 104 8.59 -25.02 16.03
CA GLU A 104 8.99 -23.80 15.35
C GLU A 104 7.82 -23.14 14.61
N PHE A 105 6.92 -23.92 13.99
CA PHE A 105 5.71 -23.40 13.37
C PHE A 105 4.77 -22.76 14.39
N GLU A 106 4.56 -23.38 15.54
CA GLU A 106 3.76 -22.81 16.63
C GLU A 106 4.37 -21.50 17.13
N ARG A 107 5.70 -21.45 17.31
CA ARG A 107 6.41 -20.23 17.68
C ARG A 107 6.24 -19.12 16.64
N GLN A 108 6.40 -19.44 15.36
CA GLN A 108 6.24 -18.49 14.27
C GLN A 108 4.80 -18.00 14.14
N ALA A 109 3.81 -18.87 14.33
CA ALA A 109 2.40 -18.50 14.35
C ALA A 109 2.11 -17.49 15.47
N ALA A 110 2.60 -17.74 16.68
CA ALA A 110 2.44 -16.81 17.80
C ALA A 110 3.11 -15.45 17.54
N VAL A 111 4.30 -15.43 16.91
CA VAL A 111 4.95 -14.17 16.49
C VAL A 111 4.11 -13.46 15.43
N GLY A 112 3.57 -14.18 14.45
CA GLY A 112 2.72 -13.64 13.40
C GLY A 112 1.45 -13.00 13.96
N GLU A 113 0.78 -13.65 14.91
CA GLU A 113 -0.41 -13.12 15.60
C GLU A 113 -0.08 -11.84 16.38
N ASN A 114 1.03 -11.83 17.12
CA ASN A 114 1.47 -10.66 17.88
C ASN A 114 1.81 -9.45 16.98
N LEU A 115 2.50 -9.69 15.86
CA LEU A 115 2.80 -8.65 14.89
C LEU A 115 1.54 -8.12 14.21
N SER A 116 0.61 -9.01 13.83
CA SER A 116 -0.68 -8.63 13.27
C SER A 116 -1.49 -7.75 14.23
N ALA A 117 -1.58 -8.15 15.51
CA ALA A 117 -2.24 -7.36 16.55
C ALA A 117 -1.57 -5.99 16.77
N SER A 118 -0.23 -5.95 16.73
CA SER A 118 0.54 -4.70 16.85
C SER A 118 0.30 -3.76 15.67
N LEU A 119 0.21 -4.28 14.45
CA LEU A 119 -0.10 -3.50 13.25
C LEU A 119 -1.51 -2.90 13.33
N VAL A 120 -2.52 -3.70 13.68
CA VAL A 120 -3.90 -3.23 13.85
C VAL A 120 -3.97 -2.10 14.90
N ARG A 121 -3.25 -2.25 16.01
CA ARG A 121 -3.17 -1.21 17.04
C ARG A 121 -2.49 0.05 16.52
N ALA A 122 -1.36 -0.07 15.83
CA ALA A 122 -0.63 1.07 15.27
C ALA A 122 -1.48 1.82 14.23
N ASP A 123 -2.24 1.12 13.39
CA ASP A 123 -3.15 1.71 12.42
C ASP A 123 -4.32 2.45 13.09
N ALA A 124 -4.88 1.88 14.16
CA ALA A 124 -5.91 2.55 14.95
C ALA A 124 -5.37 3.83 15.63
N GLU A 125 -4.18 3.77 16.22
CA GLU A 125 -3.51 4.92 16.83
C GLU A 125 -3.21 6.01 15.79
N LYS A 126 -2.71 5.62 14.61
CA LYS A 126 -2.47 6.53 13.48
C LYS A 126 -3.77 7.20 13.04
N ALA A 127 -4.84 6.45 12.83
CA ALA A 127 -6.14 7.00 12.43
C ALA A 127 -6.67 8.00 13.47
N ALA A 128 -6.56 7.67 14.76
CA ALA A 128 -6.97 8.57 15.84
C ALA A 128 -6.14 9.86 15.88
N LEU A 129 -4.81 9.76 15.72
CA LEU A 129 -3.92 10.92 15.68
C LEU A 129 -4.17 11.79 14.45
N SER A 130 -4.34 11.19 13.26
CA SER A 130 -4.70 11.92 12.04
C SER A 130 -6.04 12.66 12.19
N GLY A 131 -7.05 12.04 12.79
CA GLY A 131 -8.33 12.69 13.06
C GLY A 131 -8.23 13.83 14.09
N ARG A 132 -7.34 13.72 15.08
CA ARG A 132 -7.05 14.83 16.01
C ARG A 132 -6.32 15.97 15.32
N LEU A 133 -5.34 15.67 14.47
CA LEU A 133 -4.59 16.68 13.71
C LEU A 133 -5.52 17.48 12.79
N ALA A 134 -6.36 16.80 12.02
CA ALA A 134 -7.31 17.46 11.12
C ALA A 134 -8.27 18.41 11.87
N ARG A 135 -8.74 18.01 13.07
CA ARG A 135 -9.56 18.88 13.93
C ARG A 135 -8.79 20.11 14.41
N MET A 136 -7.57 19.93 14.92
CA MET A 136 -6.72 21.03 15.38
C MET A 136 -6.39 22.00 14.24
N GLU A 137 -6.17 21.50 13.02
CA GLU A 137 -5.94 22.34 11.84
C GLU A 137 -7.18 23.16 11.47
N ALA A 138 -8.38 22.55 11.50
CA ALA A 138 -9.63 23.26 11.26
C ALA A 138 -9.90 24.34 12.33
N GLU A 139 -9.69 24.02 13.61
CA GLU A 139 -9.83 24.97 14.72
C GLU A 139 -8.83 26.13 14.60
N ARG A 140 -7.57 25.84 14.24
CA ARG A 140 -6.55 26.86 13.97
C ARG A 140 -6.99 27.80 12.83
N ASP A 141 -7.51 27.25 11.74
CA ASP A 141 -7.87 28.04 10.57
C ASP A 141 -9.13 28.89 10.83
N GLU A 142 -10.09 28.38 11.61
CA GLU A 142 -11.21 29.17 12.10
C GLU A 142 -10.75 30.30 13.03
N ALA A 143 -9.88 30.01 14.00
CA ALA A 143 -9.33 31.02 14.90
C ALA A 143 -8.55 32.11 14.15
N ARG A 144 -7.79 31.73 13.11
CA ARG A 144 -7.10 32.69 12.23
C ARG A 144 -8.06 33.57 11.45
N ARG A 145 -9.14 33.01 10.91
CA ARG A 145 -10.20 33.77 10.21
C ARG A 145 -10.91 34.73 11.17
N GLY A 146 -11.29 34.27 12.36
CA GLY A 146 -11.88 35.10 13.40
C GLY A 146 -10.97 36.27 13.79
N ALA A 147 -9.69 35.99 14.08
CA ALA A 147 -8.72 37.03 14.43
C ALA A 147 -8.46 38.02 13.28
N ALA A 148 -8.54 37.60 12.01
CA ALA A 148 -8.43 38.50 10.87
C ALA A 148 -9.66 39.42 10.76
N ALA A 149 -10.86 38.87 10.93
CA ALA A 149 -12.11 39.63 10.92
C ALA A 149 -12.17 40.66 12.05
N GLU A 150 -11.77 40.28 13.27
CA GLU A 150 -11.71 41.19 14.42
C GLU A 150 -10.71 42.33 14.20
N ARG A 151 -9.53 42.06 13.63
CA ARG A 151 -8.56 43.11 13.28
C ARG A 151 -9.13 44.09 12.27
N ALA A 152 -9.76 43.59 11.20
CA ALA A 152 -10.39 44.44 10.19
C ALA A 152 -11.53 45.30 10.78
N ALA A 153 -12.36 44.72 11.66
CA ALA A 153 -13.40 45.46 12.35
C ALA A 153 -12.82 46.54 13.27
N ALA A 154 -11.78 46.21 14.04
CA ALA A 154 -11.11 47.17 14.91
C ALA A 154 -10.44 48.31 14.13
N GLU A 155 -9.84 48.02 12.97
CA GLU A 155 -9.27 49.02 12.07
C GLU A 155 -10.35 49.95 11.51
N SER A 156 -11.50 49.41 11.07
CA SER A 156 -12.64 50.21 10.63
C SER A 156 -13.13 51.16 11.72
N VAL A 157 -13.33 50.65 12.93
CA VAL A 157 -13.79 51.47 14.07
C VAL A 157 -12.77 52.55 14.42
N ARG A 158 -11.46 52.25 14.36
CA ARG A 158 -10.40 53.26 14.58
C ARG A 158 -10.41 54.36 13.51
N LEU A 159 -10.63 54.01 12.25
CA LEU A 159 -10.75 54.98 11.16
C LEU A 159 -11.99 55.86 11.31
N ASP A 160 -13.13 55.28 11.65
CA ASP A 160 -14.37 56.03 11.88
C ASP A 160 -14.23 56.98 13.08
N LEU A 161 -13.58 56.52 14.15
CA LEU A 161 -13.26 57.36 15.31
C LEU A 161 -12.35 58.53 14.92
N ALA A 162 -11.26 58.28 14.18
CA ALA A 162 -10.36 59.34 13.72
C ALA A 162 -11.09 60.36 12.83
N ARG A 163 -11.97 59.89 11.95
CA ARG A 163 -12.81 60.76 11.11
C ARG A 163 -13.80 61.58 11.93
N ALA A 164 -14.39 61.01 12.98
CA ALA A 164 -15.28 61.73 13.88
C ALA A 164 -14.55 62.83 14.67
N LEU A 165 -13.33 62.53 15.16
CA LEU A 165 -12.49 63.51 15.85
C LEU A 165 -12.11 64.70 14.94
N LEU A 166 -11.69 64.43 13.69
CA LEU A 166 -11.39 65.50 12.72
C LEU A 166 -12.61 66.38 12.41
N ARG A 167 -13.81 65.78 12.32
CA ARG A 167 -15.05 66.55 12.13
C ARG A 167 -15.38 67.41 13.34
N LEU A 168 -15.15 66.88 14.55
CA LEU A 168 -15.36 67.63 15.79
C LEU A 168 -14.44 68.85 15.88
N GLU A 169 -13.16 68.69 15.51
CA GLU A 169 -12.21 69.80 15.44
C GLU A 169 -12.60 70.85 14.38
N ALA A 170 -13.13 70.42 13.23
CA ALA A 170 -13.63 71.36 12.22
C ALA A 170 -14.87 72.13 12.70
N LEU A 171 -15.77 71.47 13.44
CA LEU A 171 -16.97 72.11 14.01
C LEU A 171 -16.61 73.19 15.03
N SER A 172 -15.66 72.94 15.93
CA SER A 172 -15.25 73.92 16.93
C SER A 172 -14.66 75.19 16.29
N ARG A 173 -13.91 75.05 15.19
CA ARG A 173 -13.44 76.19 14.40
C ARG A 173 -14.60 76.95 13.76
N LEU A 174 -15.57 76.26 13.16
CA LEU A 174 -16.75 76.89 12.56
C LEU A 174 -17.59 77.64 13.61
N GLU A 175 -17.72 77.09 14.82
CA GLU A 175 -18.40 77.76 15.95
C GLU A 175 -17.69 79.07 16.34
N ALA A 176 -16.35 79.06 16.36
CA ALA A 176 -15.55 80.26 16.63
C ALA A 176 -15.69 81.32 15.51
N ASP A 177 -15.57 80.91 14.25
CA ASP A 177 -15.71 81.81 13.09
C ASP A 177 -17.13 82.42 13.03
N LEU A 178 -18.16 81.62 13.33
CA LEU A 178 -19.55 82.08 13.37
C LEU A 178 -19.81 83.07 14.51
N LYS A 179 -19.18 82.85 15.68
CA LYS A 179 -19.21 83.82 16.78
C LYS A 179 -18.54 85.13 16.36
N ALA A 180 -17.34 85.08 15.77
CA ALA A 180 -16.62 86.26 15.30
C ALA A 180 -17.41 87.03 14.22
N ALA A 181 -18.03 86.31 13.27
CA ALA A 181 -18.88 86.91 12.24
C ALA A 181 -20.12 87.61 12.84
N ARG A 182 -20.75 87.03 13.87
CA ARG A 182 -21.87 87.67 14.59
C ARG A 182 -21.43 88.92 15.33
N GLU A 183 -20.28 88.88 16.00
CA GLU A 183 -19.70 90.05 16.68
C GLU A 183 -19.36 91.17 15.68
N GLY A 184 -18.75 90.83 14.53
CA GLY A 184 -18.47 91.78 13.45
C GLY A 184 -19.75 92.39 12.86
N LEU A 185 -20.79 91.59 12.62
CA LEU A 185 -22.08 92.08 12.13
C LEU A 185 -22.73 93.08 13.10
N GLU A 186 -22.63 92.83 14.41
CA GLU A 186 -23.17 93.74 15.41
C GLU A 186 -22.38 95.04 15.50
N GLN A 187 -21.05 94.98 15.38
CA GLN A 187 -20.20 96.16 15.28
C GLN A 187 -20.55 97.01 14.04
N GLU A 188 -20.74 96.37 12.89
CA GLU A 188 -21.18 97.03 11.65
C GLU A 188 -22.56 97.70 11.82
N ARG A 189 -23.51 97.03 12.48
CA ARG A 189 -24.83 97.62 12.78
C ARG A 189 -24.72 98.85 13.66
N VAL A 190 -23.90 98.80 14.72
CA VAL A 190 -23.67 99.93 15.61
C VAL A 190 -22.95 101.08 14.87
N ALA A 191 -21.95 100.77 14.05
CA ALA A 191 -21.23 101.75 13.24
C ALA A 191 -22.16 102.42 12.23
N ARG A 192 -22.99 101.63 11.53
CA ARG A 192 -24.02 102.12 10.61
C ARG A 192 -25.03 103.02 11.33
N MET A 193 -25.54 102.62 12.49
CA MET A 193 -26.46 103.46 13.28
C MET A 193 -25.81 104.80 13.65
N LYS A 194 -24.54 104.81 14.06
CA LYS A 194 -23.79 106.05 14.36
C LYS A 194 -23.59 106.90 13.11
N ALA A 195 -23.26 106.29 11.98
CA ALA A 195 -23.10 106.99 10.71
C ALA A 195 -24.43 107.60 10.23
N ASP A 196 -25.53 106.85 10.32
CA ASP A 196 -26.88 107.30 9.98
C ASP A 196 -27.30 108.48 10.88
N GLN A 197 -27.03 108.41 12.19
CA GLN A 197 -27.27 109.52 13.13
C GLN A 197 -26.43 110.76 12.78
N ALA A 198 -25.14 110.59 12.50
CA ALA A 198 -24.25 111.69 12.13
C ALA A 198 -24.68 112.35 10.80
N ALA A 199 -25.08 111.53 9.82
CA ALA A 199 -25.62 112.01 8.55
C ALA A 199 -26.93 112.78 8.73
N ALA A 200 -27.84 112.29 9.57
CA ALA A 200 -29.09 112.99 9.89
C ALA A 200 -28.83 114.35 10.57
N VAL A 201 -27.89 114.42 11.52
CA VAL A 201 -27.48 115.68 12.17
C VAL A 201 -26.84 116.63 11.17
N ALA A 202 -25.98 116.14 10.27
CA ALA A 202 -25.36 116.97 9.23
C ALA A 202 -26.40 117.52 8.24
N ALA A 203 -27.36 116.70 7.82
CA ALA A 203 -28.48 117.11 6.98
C ALA A 203 -29.31 118.21 7.66
N ALA A 204 -29.71 118.01 8.92
CA ALA A 204 -30.47 119.01 9.69
C ALA A 204 -29.70 120.33 9.86
N LYS A 205 -28.38 120.27 10.12
CA LYS A 205 -27.54 121.49 10.18
C LYS A 205 -27.45 122.20 8.83
N SER A 206 -27.34 121.43 7.74
CA SER A 206 -27.33 121.99 6.38
C SER A 206 -28.64 122.67 6.04
N ASP A 207 -29.77 122.07 6.41
CA ASP A 207 -31.10 122.65 6.18
C ASP A 207 -31.29 123.91 7.02
N ALA A 208 -30.92 123.88 8.31
CA ALA A 208 -30.93 125.08 9.15
C ALA A 208 -30.03 126.21 8.62
N ALA A 209 -28.86 125.87 8.06
CA ALA A 209 -27.99 126.85 7.42
C ALA A 209 -28.60 127.44 6.15
N ARG A 210 -29.28 126.63 5.32
CA ARG A 210 -30.04 127.10 4.15
C ARG A 210 -31.20 128.00 4.56
N ASP A 211 -31.95 127.63 5.59
CA ASP A 211 -33.06 128.43 6.12
C ASP A 211 -32.54 129.77 6.65
N ALA A 212 -31.43 129.76 7.40
CA ALA A 212 -30.79 130.98 7.87
C ALA A 212 -30.31 131.86 6.71
N GLN A 213 -29.75 131.28 5.65
CA GLN A 213 -29.40 132.00 4.42
C GLN A 213 -30.64 132.62 3.77
N GLN A 214 -31.74 131.89 3.62
CA GLN A 214 -32.99 132.42 3.08
C GLN A 214 -33.56 133.56 3.94
N VAL A 215 -33.48 133.46 5.27
CA VAL A 215 -33.89 134.56 6.18
C VAL A 215 -32.98 135.76 6.03
N LEU A 216 -31.66 135.56 5.91
CA LEU A 216 -30.70 136.64 5.63
C LEU A 216 -30.95 137.29 4.27
N GLU A 217 -31.22 136.50 3.23
CA GLU A 217 -31.60 137.00 1.91
C GLU A 217 -32.88 137.82 1.98
N ARG A 218 -33.94 137.31 2.64
CA ARG A 218 -35.19 138.05 2.87
C ARG A 218 -34.99 139.33 3.67
N THR A 219 -34.15 139.33 4.70
CA THR A 219 -33.87 140.54 5.48
C THR A 219 -33.02 141.54 4.68
N LEU A 220 -32.06 141.09 3.88
CA LEU A 220 -31.31 141.95 2.96
C LEU A 220 -32.22 142.53 1.86
N GLU A 221 -33.16 141.75 1.34
CA GLU A 221 -34.20 142.24 0.43
C GLU A 221 -35.11 143.27 1.10
N ALA A 222 -35.53 143.04 2.36
CA ALA A 222 -36.28 144.00 3.14
C ALA A 222 -35.48 145.29 3.42
N PHE A 223 -34.19 145.18 3.77
CA PHE A 223 -33.30 146.34 3.92
C PHE A 223 -33.07 147.09 2.61
N ARG A 224 -32.99 146.39 1.47
CA ARG A 224 -32.91 147.01 0.14
C ARG A 224 -34.20 147.74 -0.22
N LEU A 225 -35.37 147.21 0.15
CA LEU A 225 -36.66 147.88 0.00
C LEU A 225 -36.77 149.11 0.90
N HIS A 226 -36.35 149.00 2.17
CA HIS A 226 -36.39 150.11 3.13
C HIS A 226 -35.35 151.20 2.84
N GLY A 227 -34.21 150.83 2.25
CA GLY A 227 -33.23 151.79 1.71
C GLY A 227 -33.77 152.57 0.52
N ARG A 228 -34.56 151.93 -0.36
CA ARG A 228 -35.27 152.64 -1.44
C ARG A 228 -36.41 153.53 -0.93
N GLU A 229 -37.05 153.18 0.17
CA GLU A 229 -38.06 154.03 0.81
C GLU A 229 -37.45 155.28 1.48
N LYS A 230 -36.22 155.18 2.01
CA LYS A 230 -35.48 156.34 2.56
C LYS A 230 -34.79 157.23 1.53
N GLU A 231 -34.60 156.76 0.31
CA GLU A 231 -34.12 157.56 -0.83
C GLU A 231 -35.27 158.26 -1.59
N ALA A 232 -36.53 158.05 -1.18
CA ALA A 232 -37.72 158.58 -1.84
C ALA A 232 -38.48 159.69 -1.04
N ASP A 233 -37.99 160.08 0.14
CA ASP A 233 -38.46 161.21 0.95
C ASP A 233 -37.39 162.32 1.04
#